data_AF-A0A6A4EBW5-F1
#
_entry.id   AF-A0A6A4EBW5-F1
#
_cell.length_a   1.000
_cell.length_b   1.000
_cell.length_c   1.000
_cell.angle_alpha   90.00
_cell.angle_beta   90.00
_cell.angle_gamma   90.00
#
_symmetry.space_group_name_H-M   'P 1'
#
loop_
_entity.id
_entity.type
_entity.pdbx_description
1 polymer ?
#
loop_
_entity_poly.entity_id
_entity_poly.type
_entity_poly.pdbx_seq_one_letter_code
_entity_poly.pdbx_strand_id
1 'polypeptide(L)'
;MVVKLKKKVERRHKAQAFGELVAASMKAPMDCTPIGLLTDLTDQWHFSWFNEKKVLTHLRIVHPKNAFDFIAKAVVEPASSKPFRVPFIGRELTKFKIDDFLPMPDDGADEMMERYELMADVVEPEFLMARRMDYARQLVQSMPMYADLYK
;
A
#
# COMPACT_ATOMS: atom_id res chain seq x y z
N MET A 1 1.41 8.79 6.82
CA MET A 1 1.36 9.81 5.73
C MET A 1 2.76 9.96 5.16
N VAL A 2 2.89 10.14 3.85
CA VAL A 2 4.17 10.44 3.17
C VAL A 2 4.16 11.88 2.74
N VAL A 3 5.18 12.66 3.10
CA VAL A 3 5.23 14.10 2.83
C VAL A 3 6.41 14.42 1.93
N LYS A 4 6.10 15.05 0.79
CA LYS A 4 7.06 15.62 -0.14
C LYS A 4 6.95 17.13 -0.13
N LEU A 5 7.92 17.76 0.53
CA LEU A 5 8.07 19.22 0.55
C LEU A 5 8.93 19.68 -0.63
N LYS A 6 8.52 20.75 -1.30
CA LYS A 6 9.27 21.39 -2.39
C LYS A 6 9.23 22.90 -2.22
N LYS A 7 10.31 23.60 -2.59
CA LYS A 7 10.29 25.08 -2.66
C LYS A 7 9.28 25.60 -3.69
N LYS A 8 9.07 24.84 -4.75
CA LYS A 8 8.05 25.07 -5.79
C LYS A 8 7.58 23.72 -6.32
N VAL A 9 6.27 23.53 -6.41
CA VAL A 9 5.70 22.30 -6.98
C VAL A 9 5.77 22.37 -8.52
N GLU A 10 6.26 21.30 -9.13
CA GLU A 10 6.43 21.15 -10.59
C GLU A 10 5.81 19.82 -11.02
N ARG A 11 5.49 19.68 -12.31
CA ARG A 11 4.84 18.47 -12.84
C ARG A 11 5.62 17.19 -12.54
N ARG A 12 6.96 17.22 -12.69
CA ARG A 12 7.83 16.07 -12.41
C ARG A 12 7.77 15.59 -10.95
N HIS A 13 7.45 16.48 -10.02
CA HIS A 13 7.36 16.12 -8.60
C HIS A 13 6.16 15.21 -8.30
N LYS A 14 5.10 15.24 -9.12
CA LYS A 14 3.92 14.39 -8.94
C LYS A 14 4.25 12.92 -9.15
N ALA A 15 4.94 12.58 -10.23
CA ALA A 15 5.34 11.20 -10.53
C ALA A 15 6.20 10.62 -9.38
N GLN A 16 7.15 11.40 -8.87
CA GLN A 16 7.95 11.01 -7.71
C GLN A 16 7.07 10.78 -6.46
N ALA A 17 6.17 11.72 -6.14
CA ALA A 17 5.29 11.59 -4.97
C ALA A 17 4.35 10.38 -5.07
N PHE A 18 3.90 10.02 -6.27
CA PHE A 18 3.09 8.83 -6.51
C PHE A 18 3.90 7.54 -6.30
N GLY A 19 5.13 7.47 -6.82
CA GLY A 19 6.02 6.34 -6.57
C GLY A 19 6.32 6.16 -5.08
N GLU A 20 6.55 7.25 -4.35
CA GLU A 20 6.76 7.22 -2.90
C GLU A 20 5.50 6.76 -2.14
N LEU A 21 4.30 7.16 -2.57
CA LEU A 21 3.04 6.67 -2.01
C LEU A 21 2.87 5.17 -2.25
N VAL A 22 3.14 4.67 -3.45
CA VAL A 22 3.08 3.24 -3.79
C VAL A 22 4.06 2.46 -2.90
N ALA A 23 5.31 2.89 -2.84
CA ALA A 23 6.35 2.26 -2.01
C ALA A 23 5.97 2.26 -0.52
N ALA A 24 5.45 3.38 -0.01
CA ALA A 24 5.00 3.46 1.37
C ALA A 24 3.79 2.57 1.61
N SER A 25 2.87 2.46 0.64
CA SER A 25 1.71 1.60 0.77
C SER A 25 2.10 0.13 0.87
N MET A 26 3.05 -0.34 0.07
CA MET A 26 3.53 -1.73 0.14
C MET A 26 4.28 -2.02 1.44
N LYS A 27 4.98 -1.02 2.00
CA LYS A 27 5.79 -1.18 3.22
C LYS A 27 5.04 -0.91 4.51
N ALA A 28 3.84 -0.34 4.44
CA ALA A 28 3.09 0.04 5.63
C ALA A 28 2.56 -1.21 6.38
N PRO A 29 2.46 -1.17 7.73
CA PRO A 29 1.81 -2.22 8.51
C PRO A 29 0.35 -2.45 8.09
N MET A 30 -0.24 -3.59 8.48
CA MET A 30 -1.60 -4.01 8.09
C MET A 30 -2.68 -2.94 8.33
N ASP A 31 -2.60 -2.17 9.42
CA ASP A 31 -3.60 -1.14 9.76
C ASP A 31 -3.16 0.29 9.41
N CYS A 32 -2.19 0.44 8.51
CA CYS A 32 -1.65 1.73 8.13
C CYS A 32 -1.84 1.97 6.64
N THR A 33 -2.83 2.80 6.30
CA THR A 33 -3.08 3.23 4.93
C THR A 33 -2.48 4.61 4.69
N PRO A 34 -1.36 4.70 3.93
CA PRO A 34 -0.70 5.97 3.71
C PRO A 34 -1.48 6.84 2.72
N ILE A 35 -1.34 8.14 2.93
CA ILE A 35 -1.72 9.20 1.99
C ILE A 35 -0.43 9.94 1.63
N GLY A 36 -0.28 10.29 0.36
CA GLY A 36 0.78 11.15 -0.13
C GLY A 36 0.38 12.61 -0.07
N LEU A 37 1.29 13.47 0.37
CA LEU A 37 1.16 14.93 0.34
C LEU A 37 2.36 15.51 -0.41
N LEU A 38 2.11 16.20 -1.51
CA LEU A 38 3.09 17.03 -2.22
C LEU A 38 2.74 18.50 -2.04
N THR A 39 3.63 19.27 -1.44
CA THR A 39 3.35 20.68 -1.12
C THR A 39 4.55 21.61 -1.15
N ASP A 40 4.28 22.89 -1.36
CA ASP A 40 5.20 24.02 -1.11
C ASP A 40 4.86 24.84 0.14
N LEU A 41 3.90 24.37 0.94
CA LEU A 41 3.37 25.01 2.14
C LEU A 41 2.70 26.36 1.91
N THR A 42 2.53 26.78 0.65
CA THR A 42 1.81 28.01 0.29
C THR A 42 0.44 27.67 -0.27
N ASP A 43 0.35 27.44 -1.56
CA ASP A 43 -0.89 27.35 -2.34
C ASP A 43 -0.99 26.04 -3.14
N GLN A 44 0.02 25.17 -3.01
CA GLN A 44 0.04 23.86 -3.64
C GLN A 44 -0.03 22.79 -2.55
N TRP A 45 -1.22 22.25 -2.31
CA TRP A 45 -1.41 21.11 -1.41
C TRP A 45 -2.04 19.97 -2.19
N HIS A 46 -1.21 19.06 -2.70
CA HIS A 46 -1.66 17.93 -3.52
C HIS A 46 -1.68 16.68 -2.64
N PHE A 47 -2.87 16.24 -2.27
CA PHE A 47 -3.11 14.99 -1.55
C PHE A 47 -3.34 13.86 -2.55
N SER A 48 -2.87 12.65 -2.27
CA SER A 48 -3.04 11.48 -3.15
C SER A 48 -3.18 10.18 -2.37
N TRP A 49 -4.08 9.30 -2.78
CA TRP A 49 -4.38 8.02 -2.13
C TRP A 49 -5.13 7.08 -3.09
N PHE A 50 -5.27 5.81 -2.75
CA PHE A 50 -6.12 4.86 -3.49
C PHE A 50 -7.55 4.88 -2.92
N ASN A 51 -8.56 5.10 -3.76
CA ASN A 51 -9.96 5.22 -3.33
C ASN A 51 -10.71 3.87 -3.38
N GLU A 52 -12.03 3.90 -3.15
CA GLU A 52 -12.91 2.72 -3.23
C GLU A 52 -12.89 2.00 -4.57
N LYS A 53 -12.54 2.70 -5.65
CA LYS A 53 -12.38 2.11 -6.99
C LYS A 53 -10.99 1.53 -7.21
N LYS A 54 -10.15 1.49 -6.17
CA LYS A 54 -8.77 0.97 -6.21
C LYS A 54 -7.89 1.71 -7.22
N VAL A 55 -8.20 2.98 -7.49
CA VAL A 55 -7.43 3.84 -8.40
C VAL A 55 -6.79 5.00 -7.65
N LEU A 56 -5.64 5.45 -8.16
CA LEU A 56 -4.94 6.61 -7.63
C LEU A 56 -5.80 7.87 -7.82
N THR A 57 -6.29 8.40 -6.71
CA THR A 57 -7.04 9.65 -6.63
C THR A 57 -6.12 10.74 -6.10
N HIS A 58 -6.30 11.96 -6.60
CA HIS A 58 -5.59 13.12 -6.09
C HIS A 58 -6.53 14.32 -5.93
N LEU A 59 -6.24 15.15 -4.94
CA LEU A 59 -6.97 16.36 -4.61
C LEU A 59 -5.98 17.51 -4.46
N ARG A 60 -6.22 18.61 -5.16
CA ARG A 60 -5.48 19.86 -4.96
C ARG A 60 -6.29 20.78 -4.05
N ILE A 61 -5.69 21.20 -2.95
CA ILE A 61 -6.21 22.24 -2.06
C ILE A 61 -5.31 23.46 -2.20
N VAL A 62 -5.92 24.64 -2.31
CA VAL A 62 -5.20 25.93 -2.40
C VAL A 62 -5.12 26.60 -1.02
N HIS A 63 -6.19 26.49 -0.23
CA HIS A 63 -6.27 27.17 1.05
C HIS A 63 -5.63 26.35 2.18
N PRO A 64 -4.57 26.84 2.85
CA PRO A 64 -3.83 26.06 3.86
C PRO A 64 -4.71 25.51 5.00
N LYS A 65 -5.68 26.30 5.47
CA LYS A 65 -6.61 25.84 6.53
C LYS A 65 -7.33 24.55 6.12
N ASN A 66 -7.83 24.49 4.88
CA ASN A 66 -8.49 23.30 4.37
C ASN A 66 -7.50 22.12 4.24
N ALA A 67 -6.24 22.38 3.92
CA ALA A 67 -5.22 21.34 3.85
C ALA A 67 -4.91 20.76 5.22
N PHE A 68 -4.79 21.60 6.26
CA PHE A 68 -4.62 21.13 7.64
C PHE A 68 -5.85 20.38 8.15
N ASP A 69 -7.06 20.86 7.87
CA ASP A 69 -8.30 20.15 8.18
C ASP A 69 -8.35 18.77 7.51
N PHE A 70 -7.87 18.67 6.26
CA PHE A 70 -7.75 17.40 5.57
C PHE A 70 -6.78 16.46 6.30
N ILE A 71 -5.57 16.93 6.62
CA ILE A 71 -4.55 16.13 7.33
C ILE A 71 -5.11 15.61 8.66
N ALA A 72 -5.74 16.48 9.45
CA ALA A 72 -6.29 16.12 10.74
C ALA A 72 -7.32 14.99 10.61
N LYS A 73 -8.26 15.09 9.67
CA LYS A 73 -9.27 14.03 9.45
C LYS A 73 -8.70 12.76 8.86
N ALA A 74 -7.73 12.88 7.95
CA ALA A 74 -7.19 11.75 7.22
C ALA A 74 -6.20 10.89 8.04
N VAL A 75 -5.60 11.46 9.09
CA VAL A 75 -4.68 10.76 10.00
C VAL A 75 -5.39 10.12 11.19
N VAL A 76 -6.54 10.64 11.60
CA VAL A 76 -7.32 10.11 12.74
C VAL A 76 -7.67 8.63 12.57
N GLU A 77 -8.04 8.22 11.36
CA GLU A 77 -8.36 6.84 11.07
C GLU A 77 -7.28 6.24 10.16
N PRO A 78 -6.31 5.47 10.69
CA PRO A 78 -5.21 4.95 9.89
C PRO A 78 -5.60 3.73 9.05
N ALA A 79 -6.66 3.00 9.42
CA ALA A 79 -7.02 1.73 8.80
C ALA A 79 -7.57 1.90 7.37
N SER A 80 -7.45 0.81 6.60
CA SER A 80 -7.96 0.73 5.23
C SER A 80 -9.49 0.61 5.20
N SER A 81 -10.11 1.03 4.10
CA SER A 81 -11.54 0.91 3.80
C SER A 81 -12.49 1.66 4.75
N LYS A 82 -11.98 2.32 5.78
CA LYS A 82 -12.81 3.13 6.68
C LYS A 82 -13.06 4.52 6.09
N PRO A 83 -14.34 4.95 6.01
CA PRO A 83 -14.68 6.26 5.49
C PRO A 83 -14.27 7.36 6.48
N PHE A 84 -13.84 8.50 5.93
CA PHE A 84 -13.60 9.72 6.69
C PHE A 84 -14.22 10.92 5.97
N ARG A 85 -14.66 11.90 6.75
CA ARG A 85 -15.31 13.11 6.24
C ARG A 85 -14.45 14.34 6.52
N VAL A 86 -14.29 15.17 5.51
CA VAL A 86 -13.65 16.50 5.63
C VAL A 86 -14.70 17.60 5.41
N PRO A 87 -14.65 18.73 6.15
CA PRO A 87 -15.75 19.69 6.22
C PRO A 87 -16.17 20.31 4.88
N PHE A 88 -15.22 20.49 3.96
CA PHE A 88 -15.40 21.19 2.69
C PHE A 88 -15.58 20.24 1.49
N ILE A 89 -15.65 18.93 1.73
CA ILE A 89 -15.99 17.95 0.69
C ILE A 89 -17.34 17.34 1.06
N GLY A 90 -18.34 17.57 0.21
CA GLY A 90 -19.72 17.13 0.42
C GLY A 90 -19.96 15.62 0.34
N ARG A 91 -18.91 14.80 0.40
CA ARG A 91 -18.97 13.33 0.38
C ARG A 91 -17.94 12.74 1.33
N GLU A 92 -18.18 11.51 1.74
CA GLU A 92 -17.18 10.71 2.44
C GLU A 92 -16.07 10.27 1.49
N LEU A 93 -14.87 10.11 2.04
CA LEU A 93 -13.71 9.61 1.35
C LEU A 93 -13.27 8.30 1.98
N THR A 94 -12.82 7.37 1.17
CA THR A 94 -12.20 6.14 1.63
C THR A 94 -10.77 6.07 1.11
N LYS A 95 -9.92 5.35 1.85
CA LYS A 95 -8.53 5.10 1.46
C LYS A 95 -8.22 3.62 1.58
N PHE A 96 -7.46 3.13 0.62
CA PHE A 96 -7.07 1.73 0.50
C PHE A 96 -5.56 1.59 0.48
N LYS A 97 -5.07 0.52 1.09
CA LYS A 97 -3.70 0.08 0.93
C LYS A 97 -3.60 -0.69 -0.38
N ILE A 98 -2.49 -0.51 -1.09
CA ILE A 98 -2.27 -1.14 -2.39
C ILE A 98 -2.29 -2.68 -2.32
N ASP A 99 -1.82 -3.25 -1.21
CA ASP A 99 -1.81 -4.69 -0.95
C ASP A 99 -3.23 -5.28 -0.82
N ASP A 100 -4.23 -4.46 -0.49
CA ASP A 100 -5.62 -4.92 -0.32
C ASP A 100 -6.29 -5.28 -1.66
N PHE A 101 -5.66 -4.92 -2.77
CA PHE A 101 -6.26 -5.08 -4.08
C PHE A 101 -5.32 -5.37 -5.24
N LEU A 102 -4.02 -5.16 -5.08
CA LEU A 102 -3.09 -5.80 -5.98
C LEU A 102 -3.18 -7.30 -5.72
N PRO A 103 -3.45 -8.10 -6.77
CA PRO A 103 -3.29 -9.54 -6.63
C PRO A 103 -1.85 -9.77 -6.19
N MET A 104 -1.67 -10.41 -5.03
CA MET A 104 -0.40 -11.07 -4.76
C MET A 104 -0.18 -12.03 -5.94
N PRO A 105 0.95 -11.94 -6.64
CA PRO A 105 1.19 -12.86 -7.72
C PRO A 105 1.12 -14.29 -7.14
N ASP A 106 0.50 -15.20 -7.90
CA ASP A 106 0.32 -16.61 -7.50
C ASP A 106 1.68 -17.31 -7.30
N ASP A 107 2.74 -16.69 -7.84
CA ASP A 107 4.15 -17.03 -7.64
C ASP A 107 4.71 -16.58 -6.27
N GLY A 108 3.95 -15.92 -5.40
CA GLY A 108 4.49 -15.38 -4.16
C GLY A 108 5.07 -16.46 -3.24
N ALA A 109 4.52 -17.68 -3.31
CA ALA A 109 5.10 -18.85 -2.66
C ALA A 109 6.39 -19.31 -3.36
N ASP A 110 6.42 -19.29 -4.70
CA ASP A 110 7.57 -19.67 -5.53
C ASP A 110 8.74 -18.69 -5.31
N GLU A 111 8.50 -17.38 -5.42
CA GLU A 111 9.49 -16.32 -5.24
C GLU A 111 10.04 -16.31 -3.80
N MET A 112 9.18 -16.54 -2.80
CA MET A 112 9.63 -16.63 -1.41
C MET A 112 10.47 -17.89 -1.17
N MET A 113 10.11 -19.02 -1.78
CA MET A 113 10.91 -20.23 -1.71
C MET A 113 12.28 -20.04 -2.40
N GLU A 114 12.31 -19.42 -3.59
CA GLU A 114 13.56 -19.07 -4.28
C GLU A 114 14.49 -18.20 -3.42
N ARG A 115 13.95 -17.24 -2.67
CA ARG A 115 14.74 -16.41 -1.75
C ARG A 115 15.33 -17.22 -0.59
N TYR A 116 14.58 -18.16 -0.02
CA TYR A 116 15.10 -19.04 1.03
C TYR A 116 16.20 -19.96 0.50
N GLU A 117 16.04 -20.50 -0.72
CA GLU A 117 17.07 -21.31 -1.39
C GLU A 117 18.35 -20.50 -1.64
N LEU A 118 18.22 -19.23 -2.04
CA LEU A 118 19.35 -18.35 -2.29
C LEU A 118 20.14 -17.99 -1.03
N MET A 119 19.52 -18.15 0.16
CA MET A 119 20.16 -17.92 1.47
C MET A 119 20.44 -19.23 2.22
N ALA A 120 20.46 -20.37 1.52
CA ALA A 120 20.59 -21.69 2.16
C ALA A 120 21.90 -21.88 2.94
N ASP A 121 22.94 -21.09 2.65
CA ASP A 121 24.21 -21.06 3.36
C ASP A 121 24.19 -20.19 4.64
N VAL A 122 23.21 -19.30 4.76
CA VAL A 122 23.05 -18.37 5.89
C VAL A 122 21.95 -18.83 6.85
N VAL A 123 20.94 -19.53 6.34
CA VAL A 123 19.74 -19.93 7.08
C VAL A 123 19.93 -21.29 7.76
N GLU A 124 19.33 -21.48 8.93
CA GLU A 124 19.36 -22.75 9.65
C GLU A 124 18.76 -23.89 8.79
N PRO A 125 19.43 -25.06 8.68
CA PRO A 125 18.96 -26.17 7.85
C PRO A 125 17.55 -26.65 8.19
N GLU A 126 17.21 -26.69 9.48
CA GLU A 126 15.91 -27.14 9.98
C GLU A 126 14.79 -26.16 9.58
N PHE A 127 15.07 -24.85 9.64
CA PHE A 127 14.14 -23.82 9.18
C PHE A 127 13.90 -23.94 7.67
N LEU A 128 14.96 -24.09 6.88
CA LEU A 128 14.85 -24.21 5.43
C LEU A 128 14.06 -25.46 5.03
N MET A 129 14.29 -26.58 5.72
CA MET A 129 13.59 -27.83 5.48
C MET A 129 12.09 -27.72 5.81
N ALA A 130 11.72 -27.01 6.87
CA ALA A 130 10.33 -26.72 7.18
C ALA A 130 9.65 -25.89 6.08
N ARG A 131 10.34 -24.86 5.56
CA ARG A 131 9.81 -24.02 4.46
C ARG A 131 9.62 -24.80 3.16
N ARG A 132 10.57 -25.66 2.80
CA ARG A 132 10.43 -26.57 1.65
C ARG A 132 9.22 -27.49 1.77
N MET A 133 8.97 -28.04 2.96
CA MET A 133 7.82 -28.91 3.19
C MET A 133 6.48 -28.18 3.11
N ASP A 134 6.40 -26.96 3.67
CA ASP A 134 5.19 -26.14 3.59
C ASP A 134 4.90 -25.75 2.13
N TYR A 135 5.92 -25.33 1.39
CA TYR A 135 5.81 -25.01 -0.03
C TYR A 135 5.36 -26.22 -0.87
N ALA A 136 6.00 -27.38 -0.67
CA ALA A 136 5.61 -28.62 -1.37
C ALA A 136 4.16 -29.03 -1.06
N ARG A 137 3.70 -28.84 0.18
CA ARG A 137 2.31 -29.10 0.56
C ARG A 137 1.34 -28.17 -0.17
N GLN A 138 1.65 -26.87 -0.22
CA GLN A 138 0.84 -25.89 -0.94
C GLN A 138 0.76 -26.23 -2.43
N LEU A 139 1.88 -26.62 -3.04
CA LEU A 139 1.96 -26.98 -4.45
C LEU A 139 1.15 -28.24 -4.76
N VAL A 140 1.19 -29.26 -3.88
CA VAL A 140 0.35 -30.45 -4.02
C VAL A 140 -1.14 -30.10 -3.87
N GLN A 141 -1.49 -29.22 -2.94
CA GLN A 141 -2.89 -28.80 -2.73
C GLN A 141 -3.46 -27.97 -3.88
N SER A 142 -2.63 -27.22 -4.59
CA SER A 142 -3.04 -26.46 -5.78
C SER A 142 -3.15 -27.32 -7.04
N MET A 143 -2.63 -28.56 -7.03
CA MET A 143 -2.76 -29.46 -8.18
C MET A 143 -4.22 -29.90 -8.40
N PRO A 144 -4.73 -29.86 -9.65
CA PRO A 144 -6.13 -30.18 -9.95
C PRO A 144 -6.57 -31.56 -9.48
N MET A 145 -5.65 -32.54 -9.48
CA MET A 145 -5.92 -33.92 -9.07
C MET A 145 -6.12 -34.08 -7.55
N TYR A 146 -5.56 -33.17 -6.74
CA TYR A 146 -5.58 -33.23 -5.28
C TYR A 146 -6.46 -32.16 -4.64
N ALA A 147 -6.80 -31.10 -5.37
CA ALA A 147 -7.66 -30.01 -4.89
C ALA A 147 -9.06 -30.48 -4.42
N ASP A 148 -9.57 -31.59 -4.98
CA ASP A 148 -10.88 -32.15 -4.62
C ASP A 148 -10.82 -33.12 -3.43
N LEU A 149 -9.63 -33.54 -2.96
CA LEU A 149 -9.47 -34.44 -1.81
C LEU A 149 -9.53 -33.71 -0.45
N TYR A 150 -9.45 -32.38 -0.45
CA TYR A 150 -9.39 -31.54 0.75
C TYR A 150 -10.52 -30.51 0.83
N LYS A 151 -11.62 -30.70 0.08
CA LYS A 151 -12.86 -29.93 0.19
C LYS A 151 -13.81 -30.51 1.21
#